data_AF-C7H4S2-F1
#
_entry.id   AF-C7H4S2-F1
#
_cell.length_a   1.000
_cell.length_b   1.000
_cell.length_c   1.000
_cell.angle_alpha   90.00
_cell.angle_beta   90.00
_cell.angle_gamma   90.00
#
_symmetry.space_group_name_H-M   'P 1'
#
loop_
_entity.id
_entity.type
_entity.pdbx_description
1 polymer ?
#
loop_
_entity_poly.entity_id
_entity_poly.type
_entity_poly.pdbx_seq_one_letter_code
_entity_poly.pdbx_strand_id
1 'polypeptide(L)'
;MTACGEGIALAAEYAEKGSVLARSDAGCAALFCKAAMQAAGLNVKVNTRLMADKAHADALEARAEQLLAEFVPQADRVYQTVSNE
;
A
#
# COMPACT_ATOMS: atom_id res chain seq x y z
N MET A 1 7.68 -0.69 -2.08
CA MET A 1 6.66 -0.20 -1.13
C MET A 1 6.26 1.23 -1.44
N THR A 2 7.18 2.20 -1.52
CA THR A 2 6.87 3.60 -1.85
C THR A 2 5.97 3.77 -3.08
N ALA A 3 6.32 3.15 -4.22
CA ALA A 3 5.51 3.20 -5.44
C ALA A 3 4.09 2.64 -5.26
N CYS A 4 3.90 1.65 -4.37
CA CYS A 4 2.57 1.16 -4.03
C CYS A 4 1.79 2.19 -3.21
N GLY A 5 2.47 2.94 -2.32
CA GLY A 5 1.85 4.03 -1.57
C GLY A 5 1.43 5.18 -2.49
N GLU A 6 2.29 5.57 -3.43
CA GLU A 6 1.97 6.54 -4.49
C GLU A 6 0.78 6.07 -5.34
N GLY A 7 0.76 4.79 -5.73
CA GLY A 7 -0.36 4.19 -6.45
C GLY A 7 -1.68 4.21 -5.66
N ILE A 8 -1.64 3.98 -4.34
CA ILE A 8 -2.82 4.10 -3.47
C ILE A 8 -3.32 5.54 -3.38
N ALA A 9 -2.42 6.51 -3.28
CA ALA A 9 -2.78 7.93 -3.26
C ALA A 9 -3.43 8.37 -4.58
N LEU A 10 -2.87 7.95 -5.71
CA LEU A 10 -3.45 8.20 -7.04
C LEU A 10 -4.80 7.51 -7.21
N ALA A 11 -4.95 6.27 -6.72
CA ALA A 11 -6.22 5.56 -6.75
C ALA A 11 -7.29 6.27 -5.90
N ALA A 12 -6.91 6.84 -4.75
CA ALA A 12 -7.82 7.63 -3.92
C ALA A 12 -8.31 8.89 -4.65
N GLU A 13 -7.40 9.66 -5.25
CA GLU A 13 -7.76 10.83 -6.05
C GLU A 13 -8.63 10.44 -7.24
N TYR A 14 -8.34 9.30 -7.88
CA TYR A 14 -9.12 8.82 -9.01
C TYR A 14 -10.52 8.36 -8.61
N ALA A 15 -10.69 7.76 -7.43
CA ALA A 15 -12.00 7.38 -6.92
C ALA A 15 -12.91 8.60 -6.63
N GLU A 16 -12.31 9.74 -6.24
CA GLU A 16 -13.03 10.98 -5.93
C GLU A 16 -13.32 11.83 -7.16
N LYS A 17 -12.35 11.97 -8.07
CA LYS A 17 -12.41 12.93 -9.19
C LYS A 17 -12.63 12.28 -10.56
N GLY A 18 -12.46 10.96 -10.64
CA GLY A 18 -12.56 10.21 -11.88
C GLY A 18 -13.99 10.06 -12.39
N SER A 19 -14.11 9.54 -13.61
CA SER A 19 -15.41 9.16 -14.17
C SER A 19 -16.05 8.06 -13.33
N VAL A 20 -17.37 8.14 -13.10
CA VAL A 20 -18.16 7.09 -12.44
C VAL A 20 -17.93 5.73 -13.08
N LEU A 21 -17.75 5.68 -14.41
CA LEU A 21 -17.50 4.44 -15.17
C LEU A 21 -16.17 3.75 -14.82
N ALA A 22 -15.23 4.47 -14.23
CA ALA A 22 -13.89 3.95 -13.92
C ALA A 22 -13.58 3.95 -12.41
N ARG A 23 -14.56 4.24 -11.56
CA ARG A 23 -14.37 4.19 -10.09
C ARG A 23 -14.06 2.78 -9.60
N SER A 24 -14.62 1.74 -10.24
CA SER A 24 -14.24 0.35 -9.98
C SER A 24 -12.75 0.08 -10.22
N ASP A 25 -12.15 0.72 -11.22
CA ASP A 25 -10.72 0.56 -11.53
C ASP A 25 -9.85 1.18 -10.44
N ALA A 26 -10.29 2.29 -9.85
CA ALA A 26 -9.62 2.88 -8.68
C ALA A 26 -9.64 1.93 -7.48
N GLY A 27 -10.77 1.28 -7.21
CA GLY A 27 -10.87 0.24 -6.18
C GLY A 27 -9.93 -0.94 -6.43
N CYS A 28 -9.88 -1.45 -7.67
CA CYS A 28 -8.96 -2.50 -8.08
C CYS A 28 -7.49 -2.09 -7.92
N ALA A 29 -7.13 -0.87 -8.37
CA ALA A 29 -5.78 -0.33 -8.25
C ALA A 29 -5.33 -0.24 -6.78
N ALA A 30 -6.21 0.23 -5.89
CA ALA A 30 -5.95 0.29 -4.46
C ALA A 30 -5.70 -1.10 -3.86
N LEU A 31 -6.51 -2.11 -4.20
CA LEU A 31 -6.32 -3.49 -3.75
C LEU A 31 -5.00 -4.09 -4.24
N PHE A 32 -4.67 -3.92 -5.52
CA PHE A 32 -3.41 -4.44 -6.06
C PHE A 32 -2.19 -3.78 -5.42
N CYS A 33 -2.23 -2.46 -5.23
CA CYS A 33 -1.16 -1.74 -4.55
C CYS A 33 -1.02 -2.18 -3.09
N LYS A 34 -2.14 -2.38 -2.37
CA LYS A 34 -2.13 -2.92 -1.00
C LYS A 34 -1.48 -4.30 -0.95
N ALA A 35 -1.92 -5.23 -1.80
CA ALA A 35 -1.37 -6.59 -1.83
C ALA A 35 0.13 -6.58 -2.15
N ALA A 36 0.54 -5.80 -3.16
CA ALA A 36 1.95 -5.65 -3.52
C ALA A 36 2.79 -5.02 -2.38
N MET A 37 2.24 -4.04 -1.66
CA MET A 37 2.90 -3.42 -0.52
C MET A 37 3.07 -4.42 0.63
N GLN A 38 2.04 -5.19 0.98
CA GLN A 38 2.10 -6.21 2.03
C GLN A 38 3.09 -7.32 1.67
N ALA A 39 3.10 -7.76 0.41
CA ALA A 39 4.09 -8.73 -0.09
C ALA A 39 5.53 -8.18 0.00
N ALA A 40 5.74 -6.92 -0.39
CA ALA A 40 7.04 -6.28 -0.26
C ALA A 40 7.48 -6.12 1.21
N GLY A 41 6.57 -5.77 2.12
CA GLY A 41 6.83 -5.70 3.55
C GLY A 41 7.20 -7.06 4.16
N LEU A 42 6.53 -8.14 3.73
CA LEU A 42 6.92 -9.50 4.11
C LEU A 42 8.35 -9.83 3.65
N ASN A 43 8.71 -9.47 2.41
CA ASN A 43 10.06 -9.68 1.90
C ASN A 43 11.11 -8.90 2.68
N VAL A 44 10.82 -7.65 3.08
CA VAL A 44 11.71 -6.87 3.96
C VAL A 44 11.95 -7.64 5.25
N LYS A 45 10.87 -8.01 5.96
CA LYS A 45 10.95 -8.72 7.25
C LYS A 45 11.68 -10.07 7.18
N VAL A 46 11.55 -10.80 6.08
CA VAL A 46 12.26 -12.07 5.89
C VAL A 46 13.75 -11.82 5.65
N ASN A 47 14.09 -10.87 4.78
CA ASN A 47 15.48 -10.61 4.41
C ASN A 47 16.29 -9.94 5.53
N THR A 48 15.67 -9.05 6.31
CA THR A 48 16.31 -8.35 7.44
C THR A 48 16.77 -9.28 8.55
N ARG A 49 16.07 -10.41 8.77
CA ARG A 49 16.50 -11.47 9.72
C ARG A 49 17.88 -12.01 9.39
N LEU A 50 18.24 -12.06 8.11
CA LEU A 50 19.51 -12.59 7.61
C LEU A 50 20.63 -11.54 7.59
N MET A 51 20.34 -10.27 7.84
CA MET A 51 21.33 -9.19 7.81
C MET A 51 22.22 -9.22 9.05
N ALA A 52 23.53 -9.06 8.85
CA ALA A 52 24.50 -8.93 9.94
C ALA A 52 24.41 -7.56 10.63
N ASP A 53 24.19 -6.49 9.86
CA ASP A 53 23.96 -5.15 10.38
C ASP A 53 22.52 -5.03 10.91
N LYS A 54 22.38 -5.14 12.24
CA LYS A 54 21.08 -5.09 12.92
C LYS A 54 20.48 -3.69 12.97
N ALA A 55 21.29 -2.65 13.12
CA ALA A 55 20.78 -1.29 13.13
C ALA A 55 20.16 -0.90 11.78
N HIS A 56 20.80 -1.31 10.67
CA HIS A 56 20.24 -1.09 9.34
C HIS A 56 18.99 -1.95 9.10
N ALA A 57 18.99 -3.21 9.54
CA ALA A 57 17.83 -4.09 9.47
C ALA A 57 16.60 -3.49 10.18
N ASP A 58 16.77 -3.02 11.41
CA ASP A 58 15.71 -2.41 12.21
C ASP A 58 15.17 -1.13 11.53
N ALA A 59 16.03 -0.31 10.94
CA ALA A 59 15.62 0.88 10.19
C ALA A 59 14.77 0.54 8.95
N LEU A 60 15.10 -0.56 8.24
CA LEU A 60 14.33 -1.03 7.10
C LEU A 60 12.97 -1.59 7.53
N GLU A 61 12.92 -2.37 8.61
CA GLU A 61 11.66 -2.89 9.17
C GLU A 61 10.76 -1.74 9.63
N ALA A 62 11.29 -0.78 10.40
CA ALA A 62 10.53 0.36 10.87
C ALA A 62 9.93 1.18 9.71
N ARG A 63 10.71 1.40 8.64
CA ARG A 63 10.21 2.09 7.44
C ARG A 63 9.11 1.28 6.73
N ALA A 64 9.26 -0.04 6.63
CA ALA A 64 8.23 -0.89 6.04
C ALA A 64 6.93 -0.87 6.85
N GLU A 65 7.03 -0.95 8.18
CA GLU A 65 5.89 -0.86 9.09
C GLU A 65 5.18 0.49 9.01
N GLN A 66 5.93 1.59 8.95
CA GLN A 66 5.37 2.93 8.74
C GLN A 66 4.55 3.00 7.45
N LEU A 67 5.10 2.54 6.33
CA LEU A 67 4.39 2.54 5.03
C LEU A 67 3.14 1.66 5.06
N LEU A 68 3.20 0.48 5.69
CA LEU A 68 2.04 -0.40 5.83
C LEU A 68 0.95 0.26 6.68
N ALA A 69 1.31 0.85 7.82
CA ALA A 69 0.37 1.52 8.71
C ALA A 69 -0.29 2.74 8.04
N GLU A 70 0.45 3.46 7.20
CA GLU A 70 -0.04 4.62 6.50
C GLU A 70 -0.99 4.25 5.34
N PHE A 71 -0.59 3.33 4.46
CA PHE A 71 -1.26 3.15 3.18
C PHE A 71 -2.25 1.98 3.13
N VAL A 72 -2.08 0.94 3.94
CA VAL A 72 -3.05 -0.19 3.95
C VAL A 72 -4.46 0.29 4.33
N PRO A 73 -4.65 1.09 5.40
CA PRO A 73 -5.97 1.61 5.73
C PRO A 73 -6.54 2.54 4.65
N GLN A 74 -5.68 3.28 3.93
CA GLN A 74 -6.13 4.13 2.83
C GLN A 74 -6.66 3.30 1.66
N ALA A 75 -5.95 2.25 1.26
CA ALA A 75 -6.41 1.35 0.21
C ALA A 75 -7.75 0.69 0.57
N ASP A 76 -7.92 0.29 1.84
CA ASP A 76 -9.19 -0.26 2.33
C ASP A 76 -10.33 0.76 2.24
N ARG A 77 -10.09 2.02 2.61
CA ARG A 77 -11.09 3.08 2.47
C ARG A 77 -11.48 3.33 1.01
N VAL A 78 -10.50 3.36 0.10
CA VAL A 78 -10.77 3.53 -1.34
C VAL A 78 -11.67 2.41 -1.84
N TYR A 79 -11.31 1.15 -1.55
CA TYR A 79 -12.11 0.00 -1.95
C TYR A 79 -13.54 0.04 -1.35
N GLN A 80 -13.67 0.32 -0.05
CA GLN A 80 -14.96 0.42 0.63
C GLN A 80 -15.85 1.53 0.08
N THR A 81 -15.26 2.69 -0.25
CA THR A 81 -15.99 3.82 -0.83
C THR A 81 -16.56 3.44 -2.19
N VAL A 82 -15.78 2.73 -3.01
CA VAL A 82 -16.21 2.27 -4.33
C VAL A 82 -17.23 1.13 -4.24
N SER A 83 -17.12 0.23 -3.27
CA SER A 83 -18.00 -0.95 -3.15
C SER A 83 -19.35 -0.68 -2.48
N ASN A 84 -19.48 0.45 -1.77
CA ASN A 84 -20.67 0.78 -0.97
C ASN A 84 -21.51 1.91 -1.58
N GLU A 85 -21.16 2.36 -2.78
CA GLU A 85 -22.00 3.23 -3.63
C GLU A 85 -22.85 2.39 -4.60
#